data_AF-A0A1Q8SMH1-F1
#
_entry.id   AF-A0A1Q8SMH1-F1
#
_cell.length_a   1.000
_cell.length_b   1.000
_cell.length_c   1.000
_cell.angle_alpha   90.00
_cell.angle_beta   90.00
_cell.angle_gamma   90.00
#
_symmetry.space_group_name_H-M   'P 1'
#
loop_
_entity.id
_entity.type
_entity.pdbx_description
1 polymer ?
#
loop_
_entity_poly.entity_id
_entity_poly.type
_entity_poly.pdbx_seq_one_letter_code
_entity_poly.pdbx_strand_id
1 'polypeptide(L)'
;MSATEKYILLITQFVTGKLTAPQFEVGYLDIFKNESEMLPQTSYDALNELFLDVDAYCNDPGLRDEEDLDDFELLESAKKALAKLV
;
A
#
# COMPACT_ATOMS: atom_id res chain seq x y z
N MET A 1 12.56 -12.16 -8.50
CA MET A 1 11.25 -11.56 -8.20
C MET A 1 11.23 -10.23 -8.93
N SER A 2 10.25 -9.98 -9.80
CA SER A 2 10.11 -8.69 -10.49
C SER A 2 9.71 -7.59 -9.50
N ALA A 3 9.86 -6.32 -9.90
CA ALA A 3 9.35 -5.22 -9.11
C ALA A 3 7.87 -5.35 -8.77
N THR A 4 7.01 -5.76 -9.71
CA THR A 4 5.58 -5.95 -9.42
C THR A 4 5.33 -7.08 -8.41
N GLU A 5 6.07 -8.19 -8.50
CA GLU A 5 5.90 -9.34 -7.60
C GLU A 5 6.21 -9.02 -6.13
N LYS A 6 7.22 -8.17 -5.86
CA LYS A 6 7.53 -7.75 -4.47
C LYS A 6 6.39 -6.93 -3.85
N TYR A 7 5.73 -6.06 -4.62
CA TYR A 7 4.55 -5.34 -4.14
C TYR A 7 3.37 -6.28 -3.88
N ILE A 8 3.07 -7.18 -4.82
CA ILE A 8 2.00 -8.18 -4.66
C ILE A 8 2.23 -8.98 -3.38
N LEU A 9 3.46 -9.39 -3.09
CA LEU A 9 3.79 -10.12 -1.87
C LEU A 9 3.51 -9.29 -0.61
N LEU A 10 3.99 -8.05 -0.54
CA LEU A 10 3.79 -7.17 0.60
C LEU A 10 2.30 -6.89 0.84
N ILE A 11 1.58 -6.50 -0.21
CA ILE A 11 0.15 -6.20 -0.15
C ILE A 11 -0.63 -7.45 0.28
N THR A 12 -0.29 -8.62 -0.24
CA THR A 12 -0.91 -9.89 0.17
C THR A 12 -0.67 -10.19 1.64
N GLN A 13 0.53 -9.93 2.17
CA GLN A 13 0.81 -10.12 3.60
C GLN A 13 -0.05 -9.21 4.47
N PHE A 14 -0.26 -7.96 4.07
CA PHE A 14 -1.17 -7.06 4.77
C PHE A 14 -2.63 -7.51 4.66
N VAL A 15 -3.12 -7.79 3.44
CA VAL A 15 -4.51 -8.23 3.20
C VAL A 15 -4.86 -9.53 3.93
N THR A 16 -3.89 -10.42 4.13
CA THR A 16 -4.07 -11.68 4.87
C THR A 16 -3.82 -11.56 6.38
N GLY A 17 -3.56 -10.36 6.89
CA GLY A 17 -3.37 -10.09 8.32
C GLY A 17 -2.00 -10.53 8.88
N LYS A 18 -1.02 -10.80 8.01
CA LYS A 18 0.37 -11.09 8.43
C LYS A 18 1.14 -9.83 8.81
N LEU A 19 0.71 -8.68 8.32
CA LEU A 19 1.22 -7.36 8.69
C LEU A 19 0.08 -6.53 9.28
N THR A 20 0.40 -5.67 10.25
CA THR A 20 -0.50 -4.60 10.68
C THR A 20 -0.44 -3.43 9.71
N ALA A 21 -1.41 -2.51 9.78
CA ALA A 21 -1.42 -1.30 8.94
C ALA A 21 -0.15 -0.44 9.10
N PRO A 22 0.39 -0.17 10.31
CA PRO A 22 1.66 0.56 10.46
C PRO A 22 2.87 -0.19 9.88
N GLN A 23 2.90 -1.52 10.00
CA GLN A 23 3.98 -2.31 9.41
C GLN A 23 3.92 -2.29 7.88
N PHE A 24 2.71 -2.34 7.34
CA PHE A 24 2.47 -2.25 5.90
C PHE A 24 2.84 -0.87 5.36
N GLU A 25 2.43 0.22 6.01
CA GLU A 25 2.78 1.60 5.65
C GLU A 25 4.29 1.77 5.51
N VAL A 26 5.05 1.45 6.57
CA VAL A 26 6.51 1.57 6.57
C VAL A 26 7.15 0.74 5.45
N GLY A 27 6.71 -0.52 5.30
CA GLY A 27 7.24 -1.40 4.26
C GLY A 27 6.90 -0.93 2.84
N TYR A 28 5.70 -0.41 2.64
CA TYR A 28 5.23 0.05 1.34
C TYR A 28 5.96 1.31 0.91
N LEU A 29 6.05 2.32 1.78
CA LEU A 29 6.75 3.57 1.51
C LEU A 29 8.23 3.35 1.24
N ASP A 30 8.88 2.43 1.96
CA ASP A 30 10.29 2.08 1.73
C ASP A 30 10.49 1.48 0.33
N ILE A 31 9.67 0.50 -0.05
CA ILE A 31 9.79 -0.13 -1.38
C ILE A 31 9.49 0.89 -2.50
N PHE A 32 8.43 1.70 -2.35
CA PHE A 32 7.99 2.63 -3.39
C PHE A 32 8.99 3.77 -3.60
N LYS A 33 9.51 4.38 -2.53
CA LYS A 33 10.47 5.49 -2.62
C LYS A 33 11.85 5.05 -3.13
N ASN A 34 12.21 3.78 -2.94
CA ASN A 34 13.49 3.21 -3.40
C ASN A 34 13.36 2.39 -4.69
N GLU A 35 12.20 2.42 -5.36
CA GLU A 35 12.02 1.69 -6.61
C GLU A 35 12.87 2.30 -7.74
N SER A 36 13.67 1.45 -8.38
CA SER A 36 14.50 1.83 -9.52
C SER A 36 14.10 1.13 -10.82
N GLU A 37 13.30 0.07 -10.73
CA GLU A 37 12.80 -0.64 -11.92
C GLU A 37 11.62 0.10 -12.54
N MET A 38 11.53 0.05 -13.88
CA MET A 38 10.37 0.58 -14.59
C MET A 38 9.20 -0.40 -14.45
N LEU A 39 8.15 0.03 -13.76
CA LEU A 39 6.91 -0.73 -13.64
C LEU A 39 6.07 -0.58 -14.92
N PRO A 40 5.34 -1.64 -15.34
CA PRO A 40 4.30 -1.50 -16.35
C PRO A 40 3.30 -0.42 -15.93
N GLN A 41 2.84 0.42 -16.86
CA GLN A 41 1.98 1.57 -16.54
C GLN A 41 0.74 1.17 -15.71
N THR A 42 0.10 0.06 -16.05
CA THR A 42 -1.07 -0.44 -15.31
C THR A 42 -0.75 -0.84 -13.87
N SER A 43 0.43 -1.43 -13.64
CA SER A 43 0.91 -1.74 -12.29
C SER A 43 1.28 -0.46 -11.54
N TYR A 44 1.97 0.48 -12.21
CA TYR A 44 2.34 1.76 -11.62
C TYR A 44 1.10 2.55 -11.19
N ASP A 45 0.07 2.64 -12.03
CA ASP A 45 -1.14 3.40 -11.70
C ASP A 45 -1.83 2.83 -10.44
N ALA A 46 -1.95 1.50 -10.34
CA ALA A 46 -2.53 0.85 -9.17
C ALA A 46 -1.68 1.04 -7.90
N LEU A 47 -0.35 1.00 -8.04
CA LEU A 47 0.57 1.21 -6.93
C LEU A 47 0.62 2.68 -6.51
N ASN A 48 0.60 3.62 -7.45
CA ASN A 48 0.60 5.04 -7.16
C ASN A 48 -0.71 5.48 -6.48
N GLU A 49 -1.86 4.93 -6.87
CA GLU A 49 -3.12 5.14 -6.15
C GLU A 49 -3.01 4.65 -4.70
N LEU A 50 -2.49 3.44 -4.49
CA LEU A 50 -2.26 2.91 -3.15
C LEU A 50 -1.22 3.72 -2.36
N PHE A 51 -0.21 4.28 -3.02
CA PHE A 51 0.77 5.16 -2.38
C PHE A 51 0.10 6.39 -1.77
N LEU A 52 -0.85 7.02 -2.48
CA LEU A 52 -1.60 8.16 -1.94
C LEU A 52 -2.41 7.76 -0.70
N ASP A 53 -3.05 6.60 -0.73
CA ASP A 53 -3.81 6.07 0.41
C ASP A 53 -2.89 5.72 1.60
N VAL A 54 -1.69 5.19 1.33
CA VAL A 54 -0.68 4.91 2.36
C VAL A 54 -0.12 6.21 2.95
N ASP A 55 0.08 7.26 2.14
CA ASP A 55 0.56 8.57 2.61
C ASP A 55 -0.52 9.31 3.43
N ALA A 56 -1.79 9.06 3.14
CA ALA A 56 -2.94 9.55 3.92
C ALA A 56 -3.24 8.70 5.16
N TYR A 57 -2.56 7.56 5.37
CA TYR A 57 -2.83 6.74 6.54
C TYR A 57 -2.28 7.40 7.82
N CYS A 58 -3.12 7.45 8.86
CA CYS A 58 -2.72 7.94 10.17
C CYS A 58 -3.08 6.93 11.26
N ASN A 59 -2.07 6.31 11.88
CA ASN A 59 -2.27 5.32 12.94
C ASN A 59 -2.77 5.93 14.27
N ASP A 60 -2.55 7.23 14.51
CA ASP A 60 -2.96 7.89 15.76
C ASP A 60 -4.35 8.52 15.60
N PRO A 61 -5.42 7.98 16.22
CA PRO A 61 -6.76 8.52 16.09
C PRO A 61 -6.91 9.94 16.65
N GLY A 62 -5.99 10.39 17.51
CA GLY A 62 -5.99 11.76 18.05
C GLY A 62 -5.38 12.79 17.09
N LEU A 63 -4.64 12.34 16.08
CA LEU A 63 -4.06 13.18 15.03
C LEU A 63 -4.82 13.10 13.72
N ARG A 64 -5.67 12.07 13.55
CA ARG A 64 -6.44 11.82 12.34
C ARG A 64 -7.50 12.91 12.06
N ASP A 65 -7.59 13.36 10.82
CA ASP A 65 -8.68 14.23 10.34
C ASP A 65 -9.55 13.58 9.24
N GLU A 66 -10.36 14.38 8.53
CA GLU A 66 -11.30 13.89 7.50
C GLU A 66 -10.61 13.43 6.21
N GLU A 67 -9.35 13.79 5.99
CA GLU A 67 -8.56 13.40 4.82
C GLU A 67 -7.70 12.15 5.07
N ASP A 68 -7.54 11.77 6.33
CA ASP A 68 -6.72 10.63 6.74
C ASP A 68 -7.47 9.29 6.74
N LEU A 69 -6.75 8.20 6.47
CA LEU A 69 -7.26 6.84 6.53
C LEU A 69 -6.95 6.14 7.85
N ASP A 70 -7.89 5.28 8.25
CA ASP A 70 -7.70 4.30 9.30
C ASP A 70 -7.18 2.94 8.80
N ASP A 71 -6.93 2.01 9.74
CA ASP A 71 -6.45 0.66 9.44
C ASP A 71 -7.40 -0.10 8.50
N PHE A 72 -8.71 0.09 8.64
CA PHE A 72 -9.72 -0.60 7.84
C PHE A 72 -9.80 0.00 6.44
N GLU A 73 -9.78 1.32 6.31
CA GLU A 73 -9.80 2.02 5.03
C GLU A 73 -8.53 1.72 4.22
N LEU A 74 -7.36 1.75 4.87
CA LEU A 74 -6.11 1.36 4.25
C LEU A 74 -6.14 -0.12 3.79
N LEU A 75 -6.75 -1.02 4.57
CA LEU A 75 -6.92 -2.41 4.19
C LEU A 75 -7.82 -2.57 2.94
N GLU A 76 -8.90 -1.80 2.83
CA GLU A 76 -9.77 -1.80 1.66
C GLU A 76 -9.05 -1.26 0.41
N SER A 77 -8.24 -0.21 0.55
CA SER A 77 -7.37 0.29 -0.51
C SER A 77 -6.35 -0.75 -0.97
N ALA A 78 -5.70 -1.44 -0.03
CA ALA A 78 -4.76 -2.52 -0.33
C ALA A 78 -5.44 -3.68 -1.09
N LYS A 79 -6.68 -4.07 -0.73
CA LYS A 79 -7.45 -5.08 -1.46
C LYS A 79 -7.76 -4.65 -2.89
N LYS A 80 -8.19 -3.40 -3.09
CA LYS A 80 -8.49 -2.84 -4.42
C LYS A 80 -7.25 -2.86 -5.30
N ALA A 81 -6.10 -2.42 -4.77
CA ALA A 81 -4.84 -2.44 -5.49
C ALA A 81 -4.41 -3.87 -5.83
N LEU A 82 -4.51 -4.81 -4.89
CA LEU A 82 -4.17 -6.22 -5.13
C LEU A 82 -5.00 -6.80 -6.29
N ALA A 83 -6.30 -6.52 -6.33
CA ALA A 83 -7.18 -6.97 -7.41
C ALA A 83 -6.82 -6.40 -8.79
N LYS A 84 -6.16 -5.23 -8.86
CA LYS A 84 -5.67 -4.63 -10.12
C LYS A 84 -4.33 -5.21 -10.57
N LEU A 85 -3.58 -5.84 -9.66
CA LEU A 85 -2.22 -6.34 -9.89
C LEU A 85 -2.17 -7.84 -10.26
N VAL A 86 -3.28 -8.57 -10.04
CA VAL A 86 -3.39 -10.03 -10.27
C VAL A 86 -4.31 -10.39 -11.43
#